data_AF-A0A7S2KLC3-F1
#
_entry.id   AF-A0A7S2KLC3-F1
#
_cell.length_a   1.000
_cell.length_b   1.000
_cell.length_c   1.000
_cell.angle_alpha   90.00
_cell.angle_beta   90.00
_cell.angle_gamma   90.00
#
_symmetry.space_group_name_H-M   'P 1'
#
loop_
_entity.id
_entity.type
_entity.pdbx_description
1 polymer ?
#
loop_
_entity_poly.entity_id
_entity_poly.type
_entity_poly.pdbx_seq_one_letter_code
_entity_poly.pdbx_strand_id
1 'polypeptide(L)'
;VADAPRGWVVVGDAGFRPEDLQQGGVGDCWFMSALAVVAERHELMAKIVPNYLCEPSTTASGCHEIRLFLDGRWTSLLIDDYLPTTTKQRRPTSDGSGLAFGRCAGRQLWVSL
;
A
#
# COMPACT_ATOMS: atom_id res chain seq x y z
N VAL A 1 -10.02 18.30 -20.76
CA VAL A 1 -10.29 18.66 -19.36
C VAL A 1 -9.14 18.09 -18.56
N ALA A 2 -8.30 18.93 -17.97
CA ALA A 2 -7.14 18.46 -17.22
C ALA A 2 -7.64 17.70 -15.97
N ASP A 3 -7.18 16.45 -15.81
CA ASP A 3 -7.50 15.61 -14.66
C ASP A 3 -7.03 16.35 -13.40
N ALA A 4 -7.95 16.65 -12.48
CA ALA A 4 -7.58 17.21 -11.19
C ALA A 4 -6.60 16.23 -10.50
N PRO A 5 -5.57 16.70 -9.78
CA PRO A 5 -4.63 15.79 -9.15
C PRO A 5 -5.38 14.86 -8.20
N ARG A 6 -5.50 13.58 -8.56
CA ARG A 6 -6.15 12.56 -7.74
C ARG A 6 -5.49 12.57 -6.35
N GLY A 7 -6.32 12.67 -5.31
CA GLY A 7 -5.88 12.50 -3.93
C GLY A 7 -5.33 11.09 -3.71
N TRP A 8 -4.64 10.89 -2.58
CA TRP A 8 -4.18 9.55 -2.20
C TRP A 8 -5.37 8.65 -1.88
N VAL A 9 -5.28 7.39 -2.32
CA VAL A 9 -6.28 6.35 -2.02
C VAL A 9 -5.58 5.14 -1.45
N VAL A 10 -6.27 4.32 -0.66
CA VAL A 10 -5.67 3.07 -0.14
C VAL A 10 -5.44 2.09 -1.29
N VAL A 11 -6.49 1.80 -2.05
CA VAL A 11 -6.46 1.01 -3.28
C VAL A 11 -7.25 1.78 -4.34
N GLY A 12 -6.68 1.95 -5.53
CA GLY A 12 -7.35 2.62 -6.65
C GLY A 12 -8.21 1.66 -7.46
N ASP A 13 -8.90 2.19 -8.48
CA ASP A 13 -9.80 1.42 -9.36
C ASP A 13 -9.11 0.24 -10.06
N ALA A 14 -7.79 0.33 -10.23
CA ALA A 14 -6.95 -0.69 -10.84
C ALA A 14 -6.68 -1.90 -9.92
N GLY A 15 -7.01 -1.80 -8.62
CA GLY A 15 -6.81 -2.86 -7.64
C GLY A 15 -5.34 -3.07 -7.27
N PHE A 16 -5.01 -4.31 -6.90
CA PHE A 16 -3.67 -4.70 -6.46
C PHE A 16 -2.81 -5.13 -7.64
N ARG A 17 -2.20 -4.17 -8.34
CA ARG A 17 -1.33 -4.48 -9.49
C ARG A 17 0.12 -4.69 -9.03
N PRO A 18 0.72 -5.87 -9.25
CA PRO A 18 2.10 -6.15 -8.87
C PRO A 18 3.11 -5.18 -9.50
N GLU A 19 2.86 -4.76 -10.74
CA GLU A 19 3.73 -3.81 -11.46
C GLU A 19 3.76 -2.41 -10.82
N ASP A 20 2.79 -2.09 -9.98
CA ASP A 20 2.73 -0.79 -9.32
C ASP A 20 3.62 -0.74 -8.05
N LEU A 21 4.12 -1.88 -7.55
CA LEU A 21 5.04 -1.91 -6.40
C LEU A 21 6.39 -1.27 -6.75
N GLN A 22 6.81 -0.32 -5.92
CA GLN A 22 8.10 0.35 -6.03
C GLN A 22 8.84 0.25 -4.70
N GLN A 23 10.02 -0.37 -4.73
CA GLN A 23 10.87 -0.46 -3.55
C GLN A 23 11.44 0.91 -3.15
N GLY A 24 11.40 1.19 -1.85
CA GLY A 24 11.99 2.39 -1.24
C GLY A 24 13.49 2.29 -0.98
N GLY A 25 13.94 2.96 0.08
CA GLY A 25 15.37 3.09 0.40
C GLY A 25 15.99 1.98 1.25
N VAL A 26 15.21 0.97 1.67
CA VAL A 26 15.65 -0.08 2.59
C VAL A 26 15.79 -1.46 1.92
N GLY A 27 16.48 -2.38 2.59
CA GLY A 27 16.84 -3.71 2.08
C GLY A 27 15.73 -4.76 2.24
N ASP A 28 14.50 -4.41 1.87
CA ASP A 28 13.27 -5.22 2.03
C ASP A 28 12.80 -5.85 0.71
N CYS A 29 13.66 -5.97 -0.30
CA CYS A 29 13.28 -6.51 -1.60
C CYS A 29 12.68 -7.92 -1.54
N TRP A 30 13.09 -8.73 -0.56
CA TRP A 30 12.54 -10.06 -0.32
C TRP A 30 11.06 -9.99 0.05
N PHE A 31 10.67 -9.02 0.87
CA PHE A 31 9.29 -8.80 1.28
C PHE A 31 8.46 -8.24 0.13
N MET A 32 8.99 -7.20 -0.54
CA MET A 32 8.33 -6.58 -1.70
C MET A 32 8.07 -7.58 -2.83
N SER A 33 9.02 -8.48 -3.10
CA SER A 33 8.86 -9.51 -4.13
C SER A 33 7.79 -10.53 -3.73
N ALA A 34 7.71 -10.91 -2.45
CA ALA A 34 6.65 -11.79 -1.97
C ALA A 34 5.27 -11.11 -2.06
N LEU A 35 5.19 -9.83 -1.69
CA LEU A 35 3.95 -9.05 -1.78
C LEU A 35 3.47 -8.93 -3.23
N ALA A 36 4.38 -8.71 -4.20
CA ALA A 36 4.04 -8.69 -5.63
C ALA A 36 3.43 -10.02 -6.10
N VAL A 37 3.98 -11.16 -5.68
CA VAL A 37 3.42 -12.48 -6.01
C VAL A 37 2.05 -12.70 -5.36
N VAL A 38 1.84 -12.21 -4.14
CA VAL A 38 0.53 -12.29 -3.48
C VAL A 38 -0.49 -11.37 -4.16
N ALA A 39 -0.06 -10.21 -4.66
CA ALA A 39 -0.91 -9.24 -5.36
C ALA A 39 -1.54 -9.80 -6.64
N GLU A 40 -0.89 -10.76 -7.32
CA GLU A 40 -1.47 -11.52 -8.44
C GLU A 40 -2.77 -12.26 -8.08
N ARG A 41 -3.02 -12.49 -6.78
CA ARG A 41 -4.21 -13.17 -6.27
C ARG A 41 -5.04 -12.23 -5.41
N HIS A 42 -5.96 -11.52 -6.05
CA HIS A 42 -6.79 -10.50 -5.41
C HIS A 42 -7.56 -11.01 -4.18
N GLU A 43 -7.94 -12.29 -4.15
CA GLU A 43 -8.61 -12.92 -3.00
C GLU A 43 -7.69 -13.10 -1.78
N LEU A 44 -6.37 -13.18 -1.99
CA LEU A 44 -5.39 -13.17 -0.90
C LEU A 44 -5.17 -11.74 -0.40
N MET A 45 -5.07 -10.77 -1.31
CA MET A 45 -5.00 -9.36 -0.92
C MET A 45 -6.24 -8.91 -0.17
N ALA A 46 -7.42 -9.44 -0.52
CA ALA A 46 -8.66 -9.19 0.23
C ALA A 46 -8.64 -9.72 1.66
N LYS A 47 -7.83 -10.75 1.93
CA LYS A 47 -7.59 -11.22 3.29
C LYS A 47 -6.61 -10.32 4.03
N ILE A 48 -5.60 -9.79 3.33
CA ILE A 48 -4.55 -8.93 3.91
C ILE A 48 -5.09 -7.53 4.22
N VAL A 49 -5.83 -6.90 3.30
CA VAL A 49 -6.33 -5.52 3.44
C VAL A 49 -7.87 -5.54 3.41
N PRO A 50 -8.56 -6.18 4.37
CA PRO A 50 -10.01 -6.44 4.28
C PRO A 50 -10.86 -5.16 4.09
N ASN A 51 -10.40 -4.03 4.58
CA ASN A 51 -11.13 -2.76 4.50
C ASN A 51 -11.18 -2.16 3.08
N TYR A 52 -10.43 -2.69 2.10
CA TYR A 52 -10.46 -2.16 0.73
C TYR A 52 -11.80 -2.38 0.00
N LEU A 53 -12.62 -3.33 0.47
CA LEU A 53 -13.97 -3.58 -0.05
C LEU A 53 -15.04 -2.71 0.60
N CYS A 54 -14.68 -1.96 1.64
CA CYS A 54 -15.63 -1.16 2.38
C CYS A 54 -15.87 0.18 1.68
N GLU A 55 -17.08 0.72 1.86
CA GLU A 55 -17.43 2.05 1.33
C GLU A 55 -16.44 3.11 1.83
N PRO A 56 -16.03 4.08 1.00
CA PRO A 56 -15.03 5.10 1.37
C PRO A 56 -15.37 5.87 2.66
N SER A 57 -16.64 5.99 3.00
CA SER A 57 -17.14 6.60 4.23
C SER A 57 -16.73 5.86 5.51
N THR A 58 -16.43 4.56 5.42
CA THR A 58 -15.96 3.73 6.54
C THR A 58 -14.43 3.75 6.69
N THR A 59 -13.71 4.03 5.61
CA THR A 59 -12.24 4.20 5.56
C THR A 59 -11.80 5.62 5.93
N ALA A 60 -12.75 6.56 6.02
CA ALA A 60 -12.52 7.96 6.36
C ALA A 60 -12.00 8.20 7.79
N SER A 61 -11.88 7.15 8.60
CA SER A 61 -11.28 7.22 9.94
C SER A 61 -9.76 7.42 9.93
N GLY A 62 -9.08 7.16 8.79
CA GLY A 62 -7.62 7.14 8.70
C GLY A 62 -6.99 5.90 9.35
N CYS A 63 -7.80 4.90 9.71
CA CYS A 63 -7.35 3.64 10.30
C CYS A 63 -7.68 2.46 9.39
N HIS A 64 -6.71 1.58 9.19
CA HIS A 64 -6.76 0.47 8.25
C HIS A 64 -6.47 -0.85 8.97
N GLU A 65 -7.37 -1.83 8.82
CA GLU A 65 -7.08 -3.19 9.25
C GLU A 65 -6.16 -3.86 8.23
N ILE A 66 -5.02 -4.37 8.71
CA ILE A 66 -4.10 -5.22 7.96
C ILE A 66 -4.02 -6.58 8.65
N ARG A 67 -4.16 -7.67 7.91
CA ARG A 67 -4.04 -9.03 8.44
C ARG A 67 -2.78 -9.70 7.92
N LEU A 68 -1.96 -10.17 8.84
CA LEU A 68 -0.76 -10.96 8.54
C LEU A 68 -0.96 -12.40 9.02
N PHE A 69 -0.39 -13.35 8.29
CA PHE A 69 -0.35 -14.74 8.71
C PHE A 69 0.97 -15.00 9.44
N LEU A 70 0.93 -14.97 10.77
CA LEU A 70 2.08 -15.05 11.65
C LEU A 70 1.92 -16.25 12.57
N ASP A 71 2.97 -17.08 12.69
CA ASP A 71 2.99 -18.26 13.55
C ASP A 71 1.79 -19.20 13.38
N GLY A 72 1.37 -19.42 12.13
CA GLY A 72 0.27 -20.32 11.79
C GLY A 72 -1.13 -19.76 12.03
N ARG A 73 -1.27 -18.46 12.34
CA ARG A 73 -2.56 -17.81 12.59
C ARG A 73 -2.69 -16.47 11.88
N TRP A 74 -3.91 -16.13 11.49
CA TRP A 74 -4.25 -14.78 11.03
C TRP A 74 -4.27 -13.83 12.23
N THR A 75 -3.53 -12.74 12.12
CA THR A 75 -3.44 -11.68 13.13
C THR A 75 -3.83 -10.36 12.51
N SER A 76 -4.88 -9.72 13.04
CA SER A 76 -5.33 -8.39 12.61
C SER A 76 -4.55 -7.29 13.34
N LEU A 77 -4.10 -6.31 12.59
CA LEU A 77 -3.41 -5.11 13.04
C LEU A 77 -4.22 -3.91 12.59
N LEU A 78 -4.36 -2.90 13.45
CA LEU A 78 -4.94 -1.61 13.09
C LEU A 78 -3.81 -0.60 12.92
N ILE A 79 -3.68 -0.03 11.74
CA ILE A 79 -2.60 0.87 11.35
C ILE A 79 -3.21 2.20 10.89
N ASP A 80 -2.65 3.33 11.29
CA ASP A 80 -3.01 4.62 10.74
C ASP A 80 -2.34 4.88 9.38
N ASP A 81 -2.63 6.01 8.74
CA ASP A 81 -2.01 6.44 7.49
C ASP A 81 -0.83 7.42 7.69
N TYR A 82 -0.23 7.48 8.88
CA TYR A 82 0.93 8.33 9.17
C TYR A 82 2.23 7.65 8.71
N LEU A 83 2.50 7.77 7.41
CA LEU A 83 3.61 7.08 6.76
C LEU A 83 4.94 7.83 6.89
N PRO A 84 6.06 7.11 7.11
CA PRO A 84 7.39 7.72 7.12
C PRO A 84 7.78 8.35 5.78
N THR A 85 8.22 9.61 5.84
CA THR A 85 8.70 10.37 4.68
C THR A 85 10.15 10.79 4.85
N THR A 86 10.85 11.02 3.74
CA THR A 86 12.23 11.51 3.73
C THR A 86 12.49 12.40 2.53
N THR A 87 13.25 13.47 2.77
CA THR A 87 13.77 14.35 1.72
C THR A 87 15.07 13.82 1.11
N LYS A 88 15.69 12.80 1.72
CA LYS A 88 16.95 12.18 1.28
C LYS A 88 16.71 10.77 0.75
N GLN A 89 15.97 10.66 -0.36
CA GLN A 89 15.63 9.36 -0.92
C GLN A 89 16.84 8.68 -1.56
N ARG A 90 17.09 7.42 -1.17
CA ARG A 90 18.09 6.55 -1.84
C ARG A 90 17.60 6.06 -3.21
N ARG A 91 16.28 5.92 -3.37
CA ARG A 91 15.61 5.63 -4.65
C ARG A 91 14.62 6.76 -4.94
N PRO A 92 14.91 7.63 -5.92
CA PRO A 92 14.06 8.78 -6.24
C PRO A 92 12.62 8.39 -6.53
N THR A 93 11.68 9.24 -6.11
CA THR A 93 10.25 9.16 -6.41
C THR A 93 9.95 9.91 -7.70
N SER A 94 9.21 9.30 -8.63
CA SER A 94 8.64 10.03 -9.77
C SER A 94 7.37 10.78 -9.40
N ASP A 95 6.71 10.42 -8.29
CA ASP A 95 5.44 11.00 -7.84
C ASP A 95 5.62 12.18 -6.86
N GLY A 96 6.86 12.45 -6.42
CA GLY A 96 7.17 13.50 -5.43
C GLY A 96 6.61 13.23 -4.03
N SER A 97 6.19 12.00 -3.73
CA SER A 97 5.51 11.67 -2.47
C SER A 97 6.40 11.79 -1.23
N GLY A 98 7.71 11.62 -1.40
CA GLY A 98 8.65 11.57 -0.27
C GLY A 98 8.55 10.31 0.59
N LEU A 99 7.68 9.34 0.27
CA LEU A 99 7.54 8.08 1.02
C LEU A 99 8.89 7.33 1.12
N ALA A 100 9.29 6.97 2.33
CA ALA A 100 10.64 6.47 2.60
C ALA A 100 10.83 4.98 2.23
N PHE A 101 9.78 4.18 2.35
CA PHE A 101 9.78 2.72 2.19
C PHE A 101 9.06 2.28 0.90
N GLY A 102 8.55 1.04 0.87
CA GLY A 102 7.71 0.54 -0.22
C GLY A 102 6.56 1.48 -0.52
N ARG A 103 6.27 1.67 -1.81
CA ARG A 103 5.23 2.57 -2.30
C ARG A 103 4.57 2.01 -3.54
N CYS A 104 3.40 2.53 -3.87
CA CYS A 104 2.65 2.12 -5.04
C CYS A 104 2.57 3.27 -6.06
N ALA A 105 2.74 2.94 -7.33
CA ALA A 105 2.41 3.86 -8.42
C ALA A 105 0.92 4.26 -8.38
N GLY A 106 0.61 5.43 -8.96
CA GLY A 106 -0.78 5.90 -9.04
C GLY A 106 -1.34 6.49 -7.75
N ARG A 107 -0.47 6.89 -6.81
CA ARG A 107 -0.86 7.48 -5.50
C ARG A 107 -1.74 6.57 -4.66
N GLN A 108 -1.38 5.28 -4.64
CA GLN A 108 -2.05 4.29 -3.81
C GLN A 108 -1.20 3.97 -2.57
N LEU A 109 -1.84 3.62 -1.45
CA LEU A 109 -1.16 3.42 -0.17
C LEU A 109 -1.05 1.96 0.27
N TRP A 110 -1.71 1.01 -0.39
CA TRP A 110 -1.72 -0.41 0.03
C TRP A 110 -0.35 -1.10 0.10
N VAL A 111 0.69 -0.53 -0.52
CA VAL A 111 2.09 -1.01 -0.42
C VAL A 111 2.82 -0.34 0.74
N SER A 112 2.43 0.87 1.11
CA SER A 112 3.07 1.66 2.16
C SER A 112 2.47 1.43 3.55
N LEU A 113 1.18 1.05 3.59
CA LEU A 113 0.50 0.51 4.78
C LEU A 113 1.00 -0.91 5.09
#